data_AF-A0A7S3V3Z6-F1
#
_entry.id   AF-A0A7S3V3Z6-F1
#
_cell.length_a   1.000
_cell.length_b   1.000
_cell.length_c   1.000
_cell.angle_alpha   90.00
_cell.angle_beta   90.00
_cell.angle_gamma   90.00
#
_symmetry.space_group_name_H-M   'P 1'
#
loop_
_entity.id
_entity.type
_entity.pdbx_description
1 polymer ?
#
loop_
_entity_poly.entity_id
_entity_poly.type
_entity_poly.pdbx_seq_one_letter_code
_entity_poly.pdbx_strand_id
1 'polypeptide(L)'
;MIFNPTKLNTTQWIETAQIAGFAEAILVAKHHDGFMLYPSKFTNHSVRSSLAWRNGKGDVIKDFVQSCNSLSVKPSFYVSPWDRNYYNMTWKDSYNQYYIDTLKVLTRGYGPFYQLWWDGANAKHNM
;
A
#
# COMPACT_ATOMS: atom_id res chain seq x y z
N MET A 1 -14.61 8.07 -7.42
CA MET A 1 -13.31 7.39 -7.17
C MET A 1 -13.10 6.38 -8.30
N ILE A 2 -11.93 6.38 -8.94
CA ILE A 2 -11.69 5.64 -10.20
C ILE A 2 -11.16 4.20 -10.01
N PHE A 3 -10.73 3.86 -8.80
CA PHE A 3 -10.18 2.53 -8.50
C PHE A 3 -11.29 1.48 -8.52
N ASN A 4 -11.40 0.74 -9.62
CA ASN A 4 -12.39 -0.33 -9.81
C ASN A 4 -11.89 -1.47 -10.71
N PRO A 5 -10.83 -2.20 -10.31
CA PRO A 5 -10.37 -3.33 -11.10
C PRO A 5 -11.39 -4.49 -11.08
N THR A 6 -11.77 -4.98 -12.26
CA THR A 6 -12.85 -5.96 -12.44
C THR A 6 -12.44 -7.41 -12.21
N LYS A 7 -11.15 -7.73 -12.34
CA LYS A 7 -10.60 -9.10 -12.24
C LYS A 7 -9.30 -9.14 -11.42
N LEU A 8 -9.21 -8.32 -10.37
CA LEU A 8 -8.03 -8.30 -9.50
C LEU A 8 -7.86 -9.66 -8.82
N ASN A 9 -6.68 -10.27 -9.01
CA ASN A 9 -6.28 -11.53 -8.41
C ASN A 9 -4.80 -11.46 -8.02
N THR A 10 -4.51 -11.28 -6.73
CA THR A 10 -3.14 -11.20 -6.20
C THR A 10 -2.41 -12.52 -6.28
N THR A 11 -3.11 -13.65 -6.22
CA THR A 11 -2.51 -14.98 -6.37
C THR A 11 -1.88 -15.13 -7.74
N GLN A 12 -2.56 -14.67 -8.79
CA GLN A 12 -1.99 -14.66 -10.14
C GLN A 12 -0.69 -13.83 -10.23
N TRP A 13 -0.61 -12.71 -9.51
CA TRP A 13 0.62 -11.90 -9.47
C TRP A 13 1.77 -12.66 -8.81
N ILE A 14 1.51 -13.27 -7.66
CA ILE A 14 2.53 -13.97 -6.88
C ILE A 14 2.94 -15.29 -7.53
N GLU A 15 2.02 -16.04 -8.14
CA GLU A 15 2.33 -17.23 -8.93
C GLU A 15 3.30 -16.87 -10.06
N THR A 16 3.02 -15.77 -10.78
CA THR A 16 3.89 -15.29 -11.86
C THR A 16 5.28 -14.94 -11.33
N ALA A 17 5.36 -14.23 -10.20
CA ALA A 17 6.64 -13.89 -9.58
C ALA A 17 7.42 -15.12 -9.09
N GLN A 18 6.73 -16.08 -8.48
CA GLN A 18 7.31 -17.33 -8.01
C GLN A 18 7.86 -18.17 -9.17
N ILE A 19 7.10 -18.31 -10.26
CA ILE A 19 7.53 -19.03 -11.48
C ILE A 19 8.77 -18.37 -12.09
N ALA A 20 8.85 -17.03 -12.02
CA ALA A 20 10.02 -16.28 -12.47
C ALA A 20 11.23 -16.37 -11.50
N GLY A 21 11.10 -17.06 -10.37
CA GLY A 21 12.18 -17.28 -9.39
C GLY A 21 12.35 -16.18 -8.35
N PHE A 22 11.40 -15.25 -8.22
CA PHE A 22 11.45 -14.22 -7.18
C PHE A 22 11.08 -14.79 -5.80
N ALA A 23 11.93 -14.51 -4.80
CA ALA A 23 11.70 -14.91 -3.41
C ALA A 23 10.93 -13.86 -2.59
N GLU A 24 10.76 -12.65 -3.13
CA GLU A 24 10.14 -11.50 -2.47
C GLU A 24 9.34 -10.67 -3.47
N ALA A 25 8.23 -10.11 -3.01
CA ALA A 25 7.44 -9.14 -3.76
C ALA A 25 7.21 -7.88 -2.91
N ILE A 26 7.44 -6.71 -3.50
CA ILE A 26 7.22 -5.42 -2.85
C ILE A 26 5.96 -4.78 -3.46
N LEU A 27 4.89 -4.67 -2.68
CA LEU A 27 3.66 -4.02 -3.11
C LEU A 27 3.66 -2.53 -2.76
N VAL A 28 3.28 -1.69 -3.73
CA VAL A 28 3.00 -0.27 -3.53
C VAL A 28 1.73 -0.08 -2.71
N ALA A 29 1.86 -0.02 -1.39
CA ALA A 29 0.73 0.18 -0.48
C ALA A 29 0.17 1.60 -0.55
N LYS A 30 1.05 2.58 -0.81
CA LYS A 30 0.74 3.98 -1.06
C LYS A 30 1.79 4.60 -1.98
N HIS A 31 1.36 5.19 -3.09
CA HIS A 31 2.24 5.95 -3.98
C HIS A 31 2.17 7.47 -3.65
N HIS A 32 2.81 8.31 -4.48
CA HIS A 32 2.86 9.77 -4.26
C HIS A 32 1.48 10.43 -4.30
N ASP A 33 0.52 9.89 -5.05
CA ASP A 33 -0.87 10.40 -5.06
C ASP A 33 -1.54 10.27 -3.69
N GLY A 34 -1.06 9.36 -2.83
CA GLY A 34 -1.55 9.18 -1.46
C GLY A 34 -2.67 8.14 -1.33
N PHE A 35 -3.11 7.49 -2.41
CA PHE A 35 -4.20 6.52 -2.35
C PHE A 35 -3.74 5.23 -1.63
N MET A 36 -4.47 4.85 -0.58
CA MET A 36 -4.16 3.66 0.20
C MET A 36 -4.89 2.42 -0.34
N LEU A 37 -4.13 1.34 -0.57
CA LEU A 37 -4.66 0.07 -1.08
C LEU A 37 -5.36 -0.82 -0.02
N TYR A 38 -5.51 -0.32 1.21
CA TYR A 38 -6.26 -0.94 2.31
C TYR A 38 -7.30 0.03 2.87
N PRO A 39 -8.37 -0.44 3.55
CA PRO A 39 -9.45 0.40 4.04
C PRO A 39 -9.02 1.24 5.26
N SER A 40 -8.20 2.27 5.02
CA SER A 40 -7.62 3.10 6.07
C SER A 40 -8.69 3.81 6.90
N LYS A 41 -8.45 3.87 8.22
CA LYS A 41 -9.26 4.66 9.16
C LYS A 41 -8.81 6.12 9.27
N PHE A 42 -7.67 6.47 8.67
CA PHE A 42 -7.03 7.79 8.82
C PHE A 42 -7.29 8.72 7.64
N THR A 43 -7.74 8.19 6.50
CA THR A 43 -8.08 8.97 5.30
C THR A 43 -9.20 8.31 4.51
N ASN A 44 -10.05 9.13 3.88
CA ASN A 44 -11.01 8.67 2.87
C ASN A 44 -10.35 8.46 1.50
N HIS A 45 -9.08 8.85 1.31
CA HIS A 45 -8.34 8.59 0.08
C HIS A 45 -7.76 7.16 0.10
N SER A 46 -8.67 6.18 0.10
CA SER A 46 -8.34 4.76 0.16
C SER A 46 -9.40 3.91 -0.53
N VAL A 47 -9.13 2.62 -0.67
CA VAL A 47 -10.09 1.64 -1.21
C VAL A 47 -11.44 1.63 -0.46
N ARG A 48 -11.49 2.09 0.81
CA ARG A 48 -12.74 2.25 1.57
C ARG A 48 -13.77 3.13 0.84
N SER A 49 -13.30 4.17 0.15
CA SER A 49 -14.15 5.09 -0.60
C SER A 49 -14.39 4.65 -2.04
N SER A 50 -13.81 3.52 -2.47
CA SER A 50 -14.03 2.92 -3.78
C SER A 50 -15.28 2.03 -3.75
N LEU A 51 -16.46 2.62 -3.58
CA LEU A 51 -17.72 1.87 -3.41
C LEU A 51 -18.05 0.95 -4.59
N ALA A 52 -17.62 1.30 -5.81
CA ALA A 52 -17.79 0.43 -6.98
C ALA A 52 -16.93 -0.84 -6.91
N TRP A 53 -15.80 -0.79 -6.19
CA TRP A 53 -14.89 -1.91 -6.05
C TRP A 53 -15.13 -2.64 -4.74
N ARG A 54 -15.64 -3.88 -4.84
CA ARG A 54 -15.95 -4.74 -3.67
C ARG A 54 -16.76 -4.00 -2.59
N ASN A 55 -17.66 -3.10 -2.98
CA ASN A 55 -18.51 -2.32 -2.08
C ASN A 55 -17.74 -1.50 -1.03
N GLY A 56 -16.53 -1.04 -1.35
CA GLY A 56 -15.65 -0.32 -0.41
C GLY A 56 -15.09 -1.20 0.73
N LYS A 57 -15.24 -2.53 0.62
CA LYS A 57 -14.76 -3.50 1.61
C LYS A 57 -13.49 -4.25 1.17
N GLY A 58 -12.95 -3.90 0.00
CA GLY A 58 -11.73 -4.52 -0.49
C GLY A 58 -10.50 -4.10 0.31
N ASP A 59 -9.52 -5.00 0.36
CA ASP A 59 -8.22 -4.79 0.98
C ASP A 59 -7.17 -5.52 0.13
N VAL A 60 -6.45 -4.78 -0.72
CA VAL A 60 -5.44 -5.37 -1.62
C VAL A 60 -4.25 -5.85 -0.82
N ILE A 61 -3.90 -5.18 0.28
CA ILE A 61 -2.77 -5.55 1.14
C ILE A 61 -3.02 -6.93 1.75
N LYS A 62 -4.23 -7.16 2.26
CA LYS A 62 -4.64 -8.46 2.80
C LYS A 62 -4.54 -9.57 1.76
N ASP A 63 -5.15 -9.36 0.59
CA ASP A 63 -5.13 -10.36 -0.49
C ASP A 63 -3.69 -10.67 -0.92
N PHE A 64 -2.84 -9.64 -1.07
CA PHE A 64 -1.44 -9.77 -1.47
C PHE A 64 -0.61 -10.57 -0.47
N VAL A 65 -0.73 -10.25 0.83
CA VAL A 65 0.01 -10.97 1.88
C VAL A 65 -0.44 -12.41 1.98
N GLN A 66 -1.75 -12.68 1.84
CA GLN A 66 -2.26 -14.05 1.80
C GLN A 66 -1.68 -14.85 0.63
N SER A 67 -1.66 -14.28 -0.57
CA SER A 67 -1.08 -14.90 -1.76
C SER A 67 0.43 -15.16 -1.61
N CYS A 68 1.17 -14.18 -1.08
CA CYS A 68 2.60 -14.31 -0.77
C CYS A 68 2.85 -15.49 0.16
N ASN A 69 2.14 -15.55 1.28
CA ASN A 69 2.28 -16.61 2.28
C ASN A 69 1.91 -17.99 1.71
N SER A 70 0.84 -18.11 0.90
CA SER A 70 0.45 -19.39 0.30
C SER A 70 1.47 -19.93 -0.71
N LEU A 71 2.29 -19.05 -1.29
CA LEU A 71 3.26 -19.39 -2.32
C LEU A 71 4.71 -19.23 -1.84
N SER A 72 4.93 -19.10 -0.53
CA SER A 72 6.27 -18.95 0.06
C SER A 72 7.10 -17.81 -0.56
N VAL A 73 6.43 -16.75 -1.02
CA VAL A 73 7.06 -15.49 -1.46
C VAL A 73 6.98 -14.51 -0.30
N LYS A 74 8.07 -13.81 -0.01
CA LYS A 74 8.15 -12.85 1.09
C LYS A 74 7.35 -11.57 0.76
N PRO A 75 6.33 -11.18 1.55
CA PRO A 75 5.63 -9.92 1.35
C PRO A 75 6.43 -8.74 1.92
N SER A 76 6.51 -7.68 1.14
CA SER A 76 7.15 -6.41 1.48
C SER A 76 6.35 -5.22 0.96
N PHE A 77 6.61 -4.04 1.51
CA PHE A 77 5.79 -2.86 1.22
C PHE A 77 6.61 -1.66 0.77
N TYR A 78 6.08 -0.97 -0.23
CA TYR A 78 6.44 0.40 -0.54
C TYR A 78 5.40 1.37 0.03
N VAL A 79 5.88 2.39 0.75
CA VAL A 79 5.04 3.46 1.28
C VAL A 79 5.72 4.80 0.99
N SER A 80 5.22 5.53 0.00
CA SER A 80 5.76 6.84 -0.36
C SER A 80 5.78 7.82 0.83
N PRO A 81 6.94 8.34 1.26
CA PRO A 81 6.99 9.40 2.27
C PRO A 81 6.31 10.68 1.79
N TRP A 82 6.49 11.04 0.51
CA TRP A 82 5.76 12.14 -0.10
C TRP A 82 4.29 11.78 -0.35
N ASP A 83 3.39 12.75 -0.20
CA ASP A 83 1.95 12.56 -0.33
C ASP A 83 1.29 13.81 -0.90
N ARG A 84 0.71 13.67 -2.10
CA ARG A 84 0.05 14.74 -2.83
C ARG A 84 -1.40 14.92 -2.42
N ASN A 85 -2.02 13.94 -1.76
CA ASN A 85 -3.35 14.11 -1.15
C ASN A 85 -3.27 14.90 0.16
N TYR A 86 -2.13 14.85 0.86
CA TYR A 86 -1.77 15.75 1.97
C TYR A 86 -0.83 16.89 1.51
N TYR A 87 -1.16 17.51 0.38
CA TYR A 87 -0.32 18.56 -0.22
C TYR A 87 -0.01 19.70 0.77
N ASN A 88 1.25 20.13 0.81
CA ASN A 88 1.81 21.11 1.76
C ASN A 88 1.84 20.73 3.25
N MET A 89 1.46 19.51 3.63
CA MET A 89 1.49 19.06 5.03
C MET A 89 2.53 17.98 5.30
N THR A 90 3.19 17.44 4.27
CA THR A 90 4.15 16.32 4.39
C THR A 90 5.35 16.61 5.30
N TRP A 91 5.62 17.88 5.60
CA TRP A 91 6.71 18.37 6.45
C TRP A 91 6.29 18.59 7.91
N LYS A 92 4.99 18.45 8.22
CA LYS A 92 4.43 18.76 9.54
C LYS A 92 4.43 17.52 10.44
N ASP A 93 4.57 17.72 11.74
CA ASP A 93 4.49 16.64 12.74
C ASP A 93 3.17 15.86 12.68
N SER A 94 2.07 16.54 12.35
CA SER A 94 0.78 15.89 12.15
C SER A 94 0.82 14.85 11.03
N TYR A 95 1.57 15.11 9.95
CA TYR A 95 1.77 14.14 8.88
C TYR A 95 2.72 13.02 9.31
N ASN A 96 3.78 13.33 10.06
CA ASN A 96 4.64 12.30 10.65
C ASN A 96 3.83 11.32 11.51
N GLN A 97 2.89 11.80 12.32
CA GLN A 97 2.01 10.96 13.12
C GLN A 97 1.09 10.09 12.24
N TYR A 98 0.45 10.68 11.22
CA TYR A 98 -0.34 9.95 10.23
C TYR A 98 0.48 8.85 9.52
N TYR A 99 1.72 9.16 9.18
CA TYR A 99 2.64 8.26 8.51
C TYR A 99 3.05 7.11 9.43
N ILE A 100 3.44 7.40 10.68
CA ILE A 100 3.72 6.40 11.72
C ILE A 100 2.53 5.46 11.92
N ASP A 101 1.31 5.99 11.97
CA ASP A 101 0.12 5.19 12.17
C ASP A 101 -0.24 4.34 10.94
N THR A 102 0.05 4.83 9.74
CA THR A 102 0.01 4.03 8.50
C THR A 102 0.99 2.87 8.57
N LEU A 103 2.24 3.12 8.97
CA LEU A 103 3.26 2.09 9.12
C LEU A 103 2.84 1.04 10.15
N LYS A 104 2.33 1.45 11.32
CA LYS A 104 1.83 0.51 12.34
C LYS A 104 0.74 -0.42 11.80
N VAL A 105 -0.15 0.07 10.94
CA VAL A 105 -1.18 -0.79 10.31
C VAL A 105 -0.51 -1.82 9.40
N LEU A 106 0.41 -1.41 8.53
CA LEU A 106 1.07 -2.32 7.60
C LEU A 106 1.97 -3.34 8.32
N THR A 107 2.73 -2.92 9.32
CA THR A 107 3.73 -3.76 10.00
C THR A 107 3.16 -4.59 11.15
N ARG A 108 1.91 -4.36 11.58
CA ARG A 108 1.28 -5.11 12.68
C ARG A 108 -0.05 -5.76 12.31
N GLY A 109 -0.72 -5.28 11.26
CA GLY A 109 -2.06 -5.71 10.89
C GLY A 109 -2.11 -6.90 9.93
N TYR A 110 -1.03 -7.18 9.21
CA TYR A 110 -1.03 -8.17 8.11
C TYR A 110 -0.09 -9.36 8.35
N GLY A 111 0.59 -9.42 9.51
CA GLY A 111 1.57 -10.47 9.81
C GLY A 111 3.01 -10.05 9.46
N PRO A 112 3.95 -11.02 9.40
CA PRO A 112 5.35 -10.74 9.10
C PRO A 112 5.52 -10.10 7.71
N PHE A 113 6.41 -9.13 7.63
CA PHE A 113 6.89 -8.51 6.39
C PHE A 113 8.41 -8.50 6.39
N TYR A 114 9.04 -8.37 5.21
CA TYR A 114 10.49 -8.55 5.08
C TYR A 114 11.25 -7.26 4.77
N GLN A 115 10.63 -6.36 4.01
CA GLN A 115 11.22 -5.08 3.67
C GLN A 115 10.16 -3.98 3.67
N LEU A 116 10.58 -2.80 4.11
CA LEU A 116 9.86 -1.55 3.92
C LEU A 116 10.73 -0.65 3.05
N TRP A 117 10.19 -0.18 1.93
CA TRP A 117 10.90 0.71 1.02
C TRP A 117 10.35 2.12 1.14
N TRP A 118 11.24 3.07 1.43
CA TRP A 118 10.98 4.50 1.48
C TRP A 118 11.71 5.18 0.34
N ASP A 119 10.95 5.74 -0.60
CA ASP A 119 11.53 6.54 -1.67
C ASP A 119 12.01 7.90 -1.14
N GLY A 120 12.97 8.49 -1.86
CA GLY A 120 13.44 9.85 -1.62
C GLY A 120 12.97 10.88 -2.66
N ALA A 121 12.14 10.50 -3.63
CA ALA A 121 11.65 11.42 -4.64
C ALA A 121 10.62 12.38 -4.06
N ASN A 122 10.79 13.65 -4.41
CA ASN A 122 9.87 14.70 -4.03
C ASN A 122 9.90 15.77 -5.12
N ALA A 123 8.75 16.06 -5.72
CA ALA A 123 8.67 17.06 -6.79
C ALA A 123 8.59 18.51 -6.26
N LYS A 124 8.66 18.74 -4.95
CA LYS A 124 8.80 20.09 -4.42
C LYS A 124 10.18 20.64 -4.77
N HIS A 125 10.21 21.57 -5.72
CA HIS A 125 11.32 22.51 -5.84
C HIS A 125 11.27 23.48 -4.65
N ASN A 126 12.40 23.58 -3.95
CA ASN A 126 12.75 24.56 -2.93
C ASN A 126 12.16 24.31 -1.52
N MET A 127 13.01 23.76 -0.65
CA MET A 127 13.09 24.21 0.75
C MET A 127 14.20 25.23 0.86
#